data_AF-W9ZD83-F1
#
_entry.id   AF-W9ZD83-F1
#
_cell.length_a   1.000
_cell.length_b   1.000
_cell.length_c   1.000
_cell.angle_alpha   90.00
_cell.angle_beta   90.00
_cell.angle_gamma   90.00
#
_symmetry.space_group_name_H-M   'P 1'
#
loop_
_entity.id
_entity.type
_entity.pdbx_description
1 polymer ?
#
loop_
_entity_poly.entity_id
_entity_poly.type
_entity_poly.pdbx_seq_one_letter_code
_entity_poly.pdbx_strand_id
1 'polypeptide(L)'
;MRDPARLVKQKDFYAAYLADGRYERLNESLEAEVQSFHTDSGSIRGFFQRHFTDVAELISLRSTEGILGGGLDAKLIDADSEVVEAWADLLFSEYSEKEEYLGCADHLLTVLRKK
;
A
#
# COMPACT_ATOMS: atom_id res chain seq x y z
N MET A 1 -6.92 10.95 -1.48
CA MET A 1 -7.31 12.23 -0.84
C MET A 1 -8.78 12.51 -1.15
N ARG A 2 -9.67 12.54 -0.15
CA ARG A 2 -11.11 12.77 -0.36
C ARG A 2 -11.51 14.26 -0.38
N ASP A 3 -10.62 15.17 0.05
CA ASP A 3 -10.78 16.63 -0.04
C ASP A 3 -9.49 17.29 -0.57
N PRO A 4 -9.47 17.73 -1.85
CA PRO A 4 -8.33 18.41 -2.46
C PRO A 4 -7.90 19.70 -1.76
N ALA A 5 -8.83 20.40 -1.09
CA ALA A 5 -8.52 21.66 -0.41
C ALA A 5 -7.53 21.48 0.76
N ARG A 6 -7.34 20.25 1.23
CA ARG A 6 -6.36 19.92 2.27
C ARG A 6 -4.93 20.19 1.84
N LEU A 7 -4.60 20.11 0.55
CA LEU A 7 -3.25 20.46 0.07
C LEU A 7 -2.85 21.89 0.43
N VAL A 8 -3.83 22.79 0.42
CA VAL A 8 -3.62 24.20 0.79
C VAL A 8 -3.60 24.36 2.31
N LYS A 9 -4.56 23.72 3.00
CA LYS A 9 -4.75 23.88 4.45
C LYS A 9 -3.70 23.16 5.31
N GLN A 10 -3.07 22.12 4.78
CA GLN A 10 -2.17 21.21 5.50
C GLN A 10 -0.86 21.02 4.73
N LYS A 11 -0.36 22.10 4.10
CA LYS A 11 0.82 22.06 3.23
C LYS A 11 2.06 21.52 3.97
N ASP A 12 2.32 22.01 5.17
CA ASP A 12 3.50 21.61 5.95
C ASP A 12 3.43 20.15 6.38
N PHE A 13 2.22 19.67 6.73
CA PHE A 13 1.98 18.25 7.00
C PHE A 13 2.31 17.39 5.78
N TYR A 14 1.81 17.73 4.60
CA TYR A 14 2.09 16.96 3.38
C TYR A 14 3.57 17.03 2.95
N ALA A 15 4.23 18.16 3.19
CA ALA A 15 5.67 18.29 2.92
C ALA A 15 6.50 17.37 3.83
N ALA A 16 6.17 17.29 5.13
CA ALA A 16 6.83 16.37 6.05
C ALA A 16 6.54 14.92 5.69
N TYR A 17 5.26 14.58 5.51
CA TYR A 17 4.81 13.24 5.12
C TYR A 17 5.49 12.73 3.84
N LEU A 18 5.62 13.56 2.80
CA LEU A 18 6.31 13.16 1.56
C LEU A 18 7.82 13.00 1.73
N ALA A 19 8.42 13.59 2.76
CA ALA A 19 9.85 13.51 3.02
C ALA A 19 10.23 12.28 3.86
N ASP A 20 9.39 11.90 4.84
CA ASP A 20 9.71 10.84 5.80
C ASP A 20 8.77 9.62 5.76
N GLY A 21 7.69 9.70 4.98
CA GLY A 21 6.66 8.66 4.87
C GLY A 21 5.71 8.59 6.07
N ARG A 22 5.84 9.45 7.08
CA ARG A 22 5.06 9.41 8.31
C ARG A 22 3.75 10.16 8.14
N TYR A 23 2.66 9.41 8.08
CA TYR A 23 1.31 9.95 8.14
C TYR A 23 0.83 9.88 9.60
N GLU A 24 1.33 10.81 10.41
CA GLU A 24 0.94 10.95 11.81
C GLU A 24 -0.19 12.00 11.92
N ARG A 25 -1.37 11.59 12.37
CA ARG A 25 -2.52 12.49 12.49
C ARG A 25 -3.28 12.25 13.79
N LEU A 26 -3.64 13.33 14.47
CA LEU A 26 -4.68 13.27 15.50
C LEU A 26 -6.04 12.94 14.86
N ASN A 27 -6.58 11.77 15.20
CA ASN A 27 -7.93 11.42 14.86
C ASN A 27 -8.88 11.98 15.92
N GLU A 28 -9.48 13.13 15.64
CA GLU A 28 -10.37 13.86 16.55
C GLU A 28 -11.57 13.02 17.03
N SER A 29 -12.07 12.08 16.21
CA SER A 29 -13.19 11.21 16.64
C SER A 29 -12.77 10.11 17.61
N LEU A 30 -11.47 9.80 17.68
CA LEU A 30 -10.91 8.77 18.57
C LEU A 30 -10.07 9.37 19.70
N GLU A 31 -9.90 10.69 19.74
CA GLU A 31 -8.99 11.40 20.65
C GLU A 31 -7.59 10.76 20.73
N ALA A 32 -7.13 10.20 19.61
CA ALA A 32 -5.90 9.42 19.56
C ALA A 32 -5.03 9.81 18.35
N GLU A 33 -3.71 9.79 18.53
CA GLU A 33 -2.77 9.85 17.43
C GLU A 33 -2.85 8.54 16.63
N VAL A 34 -3.26 8.66 15.38
CA VAL A 34 -3.23 7.56 14.42
C VAL A 34 -1.94 7.71 13.61
N GLN A 35 -1.09 6.71 13.70
CA GLN A 35 0.14 6.63 12.93
C GLN A 35 -0.09 5.67 11.76
N SER A 36 0.20 6.15 10.55
CA SER A 36 0.31 5.34 9.36
C SER A 36 1.64 5.68 8.69
N PHE A 37 2.28 4.70 8.08
CA PHE A 37 3.55 4.87 7.40
C PHE A 37 3.37 4.50 5.94
N HIS A 38 3.74 5.39 5.04
CA HIS A 38 3.99 5.05 3.66
C HIS A 38 5.42 4.55 3.53
N THR A 39 5.56 3.49 2.76
CA THR A 39 6.84 2.96 2.30
C THR A 39 6.74 2.75 0.80
N ASP A 40 7.88 2.71 0.13
CA ASP A 40 7.96 2.28 -1.26
C ASP A 40 8.46 0.83 -1.36
N SER A 41 8.22 0.22 -2.52
CA SER A 41 8.66 -1.13 -2.86
C SER A 41 10.17 -1.29 -2.76
N GLY A 42 10.96 -0.28 -3.11
CA GLY A 42 12.41 -0.26 -2.99
C GLY A 42 12.87 -0.35 -1.53
N SER A 43 12.26 0.43 -0.64
CA SER A 43 12.52 0.38 0.81
C SER A 43 12.20 -0.99 1.41
N ILE A 44 11.08 -1.62 1.01
CA ILE A 44 10.72 -2.99 1.43
C ILE A 44 11.77 -4.00 0.94
N ARG A 45 12.13 -3.96 -0.34
CA ARG A 45 13.17 -4.84 -0.91
C ARG A 45 14.49 -4.69 -0.13
N GLY A 46 14.91 -3.45 0.10
CA GLY A 46 16.11 -3.14 0.86
C GLY A 46 16.06 -3.67 2.29
N PHE A 47 14.91 -3.61 2.96
CA PHE A 47 14.73 -4.19 4.29
C PHE A 47 14.98 -5.71 4.28
N PHE A 48 14.34 -6.46 3.39
CA PHE A 48 14.54 -7.90 3.32
C PHE A 48 15.95 -8.31 2.92
N GLN A 49 16.56 -7.59 1.97
CA GLN A 49 17.95 -7.81 1.58
C GLN A 49 18.93 -7.57 2.73
N ARG A 50 18.70 -6.55 3.57
CA ARG A 50 19.60 -6.25 4.70
C ARG A 50 19.47 -7.21 5.86
N HIS A 51 18.27 -7.71 6.14
CA HIS A 51 17.98 -8.40 7.40
C HIS A 51 17.74 -9.90 7.25
N PHE A 52 17.42 -10.38 6.04
CA PHE A 52 16.97 -11.76 5.83
C PHE A 52 17.74 -12.51 4.73
N THR A 53 18.75 -11.89 4.11
CA THR A 53 19.46 -12.50 2.97
C THR A 53 20.09 -13.86 3.29
N ASP A 54 20.51 -14.11 4.52
CA ASP A 54 21.15 -15.39 4.89
C ASP A 54 20.14 -16.53 5.11
N VAL A 55 18.86 -16.21 5.33
CA VAL A 55 17.82 -17.18 5.72
C VAL A 55 16.71 -17.33 4.66
N ALA A 56 16.51 -16.33 3.83
CA ALA A 56 15.47 -16.30 2.83
C ALA A 56 15.89 -15.54 1.56
N GLU A 57 15.30 -15.94 0.44
CA GLU A 57 15.34 -15.25 -0.83
C GLU A 57 14.02 -14.47 -1.02
N LEU A 58 14.12 -13.19 -1.36
CA LEU A 58 12.96 -12.40 -1.76
C LEU A 58 12.57 -12.74 -3.20
N ILE A 59 11.40 -13.37 -3.37
CA ILE A 59 10.90 -13.81 -4.67
C ILE A 59 10.13 -12.70 -5.36
N SER A 60 9.14 -12.12 -4.68
CA SER A 60 8.35 -11.03 -5.25
C SER A 60 7.66 -10.16 -4.20
N LEU A 61 7.20 -9.00 -4.65
CA LEU A 61 6.25 -8.15 -3.93
C LEU A 61 4.95 -8.14 -4.73
N ARG A 62 3.82 -8.20 -4.04
CA ARG A 62 2.48 -8.19 -4.63
C ARG A 62 1.60 -7.13 -4.02
N SER A 63 0.97 -6.30 -4.83
CA SER A 63 -0.12 -5.42 -4.41
C SER A 63 -1.41 -6.20 -4.17
N THR A 64 -2.10 -5.91 -3.07
CA THR A 64 -3.38 -6.57 -2.72
C THR A 64 -4.60 -5.83 -3.27
N GLU A 65 -4.50 -4.52 -3.48
CA GLU A 65 -5.56 -3.73 -4.12
C GLU A 65 -5.18 -3.29 -5.54
N GLY A 66 -3.87 -3.18 -5.83
CA GLY A 66 -3.32 -2.87 -7.16
C GLY A 66 -4.00 -1.68 -7.82
N ILE A 67 -4.74 -1.95 -8.90
CA ILE A 67 -5.47 -0.93 -9.68
C ILE A 67 -6.65 -0.31 -8.93
N LEU A 68 -7.15 -0.96 -7.88
CA LEU A 68 -8.14 -0.37 -6.99
C LEU A 68 -7.37 0.47 -5.97
N GLY A 69 -7.08 1.73 -6.33
CA GLY A 69 -6.44 2.66 -5.41
C GLY A 69 -7.16 2.77 -4.06
N GLY A 70 -6.44 3.20 -3.02
CA GLY A 70 -6.85 3.10 -1.61
C GLY A 70 -8.33 3.43 -1.32
N GLY A 71 -9.00 2.45 -0.70
CA GLY A 71 -10.41 2.51 -0.28
C GLY A 71 -11.45 2.20 -1.36
N LEU A 72 -11.03 1.81 -2.57
CA LEU A 72 -11.93 1.30 -3.61
C LEU A 72 -12.23 -0.20 -3.45
N ASP A 73 -11.34 -0.94 -2.80
CA ASP A 73 -11.52 -2.31 -2.34
C ASP A 73 -12.80 -2.49 -1.49
N ALA A 74 -13.18 -1.47 -0.72
CA ALA A 74 -14.44 -1.47 0.04
C ALA A 74 -15.69 -1.66 -0.84
N LYS A 75 -15.62 -1.39 -2.16
CA LYS A 75 -16.71 -1.64 -3.10
C LYS A 75 -16.87 -3.11 -3.46
N LEU A 76 -15.86 -3.95 -3.22
CA LEU A 76 -15.93 -5.39 -3.45
C LEU A 76 -16.81 -6.09 -2.41
N ILE A 77 -17.07 -5.48 -1.25
CA ILE A 77 -17.93 -6.05 -0.19
C ILE A 77 -19.36 -6.28 -0.69
N ASP A 78 -19.87 -5.34 -1.49
CA ASP A 78 -21.24 -5.39 -2.02
C ASP A 78 -21.29 -5.96 -3.46
N ALA A 79 -20.14 -6.38 -4.01
CA ALA A 79 -20.06 -6.90 -5.37
C ALA A 79 -20.51 -8.36 -5.43
N ASP A 80 -21.02 -8.78 -6.60
CA ASP A 80 -21.29 -10.18 -6.85
C ASP A 80 -19.98 -10.98 -7.03
N SER A 81 -20.09 -12.31 -6.95
CA SER A 81 -18.94 -13.20 -7.04
C SER A 81 -18.21 -13.12 -8.38
N GLU A 82 -18.94 -12.84 -9.47
CA GLU A 82 -18.36 -12.75 -10.82
C GLU A 82 -17.46 -11.52 -10.94
N VAL A 83 -17.87 -10.38 -10.37
CA VAL A 83 -17.07 -9.15 -10.31
C VAL A 83 -15.83 -9.35 -9.45
N VAL A 84 -15.97 -10.01 -8.29
CA VAL A 84 -14.83 -10.28 -7.40
C VAL A 84 -13.82 -11.21 -8.07
N GLU A 85 -14.29 -12.26 -8.75
CA GLU A 85 -13.44 -13.19 -9.49
C GLU A 85 -12.72 -12.48 -10.65
N ALA A 86 -13.44 -11.73 -11.48
CA ALA A 86 -12.86 -10.99 -12.59
C ALA A 86 -11.82 -9.95 -12.13
N TRP A 87 -12.08 -9.29 -11.00
CA TRP A 87 -11.09 -8.39 -10.39
C TRP A 87 -9.86 -9.14 -9.90
N ALA A 88 -10.05 -10.25 -9.17
CA ALA A 88 -8.94 -11.03 -8.63
C ALA A 88 -8.06 -11.58 -9.76
N ASP A 89 -8.67 -12.16 -10.80
CA ASP A 89 -7.95 -12.66 -11.97
C ASP A 89 -7.13 -11.56 -12.63
N LEU A 90 -7.73 -10.39 -12.86
CA LEU A 90 -7.05 -9.26 -13.46
C LEU A 90 -5.90 -8.76 -12.58
N LEU A 91 -6.13 -8.62 -11.26
CA LEU A 91 -5.11 -8.19 -10.31
C LEU A 91 -3.93 -9.17 -10.31
N PHE A 92 -4.18 -10.46 -10.15
CA PHE A 92 -3.13 -11.46 -10.00
C PHE A 92 -2.37 -11.72 -11.30
N SER A 93 -3.04 -11.71 -12.45
CA SER A 93 -2.42 -11.96 -13.75
C SER A 93 -1.64 -10.76 -14.28
N GLU A 94 -2.16 -9.55 -14.10
CA GLU A 94 -1.64 -8.38 -14.81
C GLU A 94 -1.03 -7.31 -13.91
N TYR A 95 -1.45 -7.13 -12.67
CA TYR A 95 -1.10 -5.89 -11.92
C TYR A 95 -0.29 -6.13 -10.65
N SER A 96 -0.50 -7.27 -9.99
CA SER A 96 -0.03 -7.47 -8.61
C SER A 96 1.48 -7.33 -8.46
N GLU A 97 2.29 -7.78 -9.42
CA GLU A 97 3.76 -7.73 -9.33
C GLU A 97 4.42 -6.60 -10.14
N LYS A 98 3.64 -5.87 -10.95
CA LYS A 98 4.16 -4.79 -11.80
C LYS A 98 4.51 -3.58 -10.93
N GLU A 99 5.76 -3.15 -11.02
CA GLU A 99 6.37 -2.17 -10.11
C GLU A 99 5.61 -0.83 -10.09
N GLU A 100 5.06 -0.40 -11.24
CA GLU A 100 4.28 0.82 -11.37
C GLU A 100 2.93 0.79 -10.62
N TYR A 101 2.43 -0.39 -10.24
CA TYR A 101 1.17 -0.55 -9.49
C TYR A 101 1.38 -0.94 -8.03
N LEU A 102 2.60 -1.27 -7.60
CA LEU A 102 2.89 -1.58 -6.19
C LEU A 102 2.57 -0.39 -5.29
N GLY A 103 2.84 0.83 -5.74
CA GLY A 103 2.55 2.06 -4.99
C GLY A 103 1.07 2.47 -4.99
N CYS A 104 0.20 1.75 -5.70
CA CYS A 104 -1.24 2.05 -5.73
C CYS A 104 -2.01 1.32 -4.62
N ALA A 105 -1.40 0.32 -4.00
CA ALA A 105 -2.00 -0.50 -2.96
C ALA A 105 -1.72 0.06 -1.56
N ASP A 106 -2.70 -0.11 -0.68
CA ASP A 106 -2.55 0.20 0.74
C ASP A 106 -1.75 -0.91 1.44
N HIS A 107 -1.79 -2.14 0.92
CA HIS A 107 -1.00 -3.26 1.44
C HIS A 107 -0.18 -3.97 0.36
N LEU A 108 0.99 -4.44 0.78
CA LEU A 108 1.90 -5.23 -0.05
C LEU A 108 2.19 -6.58 0.62
N LEU A 109 2.07 -7.66 -0.14
CA LEU A 109 2.48 -8.99 0.24
C LEU A 109 3.91 -9.25 -0.24
N THR A 110 4.76 -9.73 0.65
CA THR A 110 6.12 -10.16 0.32
C THR A 110 6.16 -11.68 0.23
N VAL A 111 6.63 -12.22 -0.90
CA VAL A 111 6.84 -13.65 -1.07
C VAL A 111 8.31 -13.96 -0.80
N LEU A 112 8.57 -14.71 0.25
CA LEU A 112 9.91 -15.18 0.63
C LEU A 112 10.02 -16.69 0.42
N ARG A 113 11.17 -17.13 -0.07
CA ARG A 113 11.54 -18.55 -0.11
C ARG A 113 12.60 -18.80 0.94
N LYS A 114 12.36 -19.75 1.82
CA LYS A 114 13.38 -20.21 2.77
C LYS A 114 14.54 -20.85 1.99
N LYS A 115 15.77 -20.50 2.37
CA LYS A 115 16.98 -21.14 1.84
C LYS A 115 17.20 -22.53 2.42
#